data_AF-A0A7J3PLD9-F1
#
_entry.id   AF-A0A7J3PLD9-F1
#
_cell.length_a   1.000
_cell.length_b   1.000
_cell.length_c   1.000
_cell.angle_alpha   90.00
_cell.angle_beta   90.00
_cell.angle_gamma   90.00
#
_symmetry.space_group_name_H-M   'P 1'
#
loop_
_entity.id
_entity.type
_entity.pdbx_description
1 polymer ?
#
loop_
_entity_poly.entity_id
_entity_poly.type
_entity_poly.pdbx_seq_one_letter_code
_entity_poly.pdbx_strand_id
1 'polypeptide(L)'
;MAEQRFEQISPADFFYRNRDIAGFSNPSRSLYMSVRELVENSLDACEVGRILPNIWIELTQVEEDSEKDVRIYRLLVKDNGIGVEDEHIPKAFGTILYGSKYGFKQSRG
;
A
#
# COMPACT_ATOMS: atom_id res chain seq x y z
N MET A 1 18.17 -38.66 10.71
CA MET A 1 17.89 -38.29 9.30
C MET A 1 17.22 -36.93 9.33
N ALA A 2 17.64 -35.99 8.49
CA ALA A 2 16.94 -34.70 8.43
C ALA A 2 15.57 -34.92 7.79
N GLU A 3 14.51 -34.73 8.58
CA GLU A 3 13.14 -34.90 8.12
C GLU A 3 12.73 -33.67 7.31
N GLN A 4 12.35 -33.86 6.04
CA GLN A 4 11.85 -32.77 5.21
C GLN A 4 10.43 -32.41 5.62
N ARG A 5 10.25 -31.18 6.11
CA ARG A 5 8.96 -30.62 6.48
C ARG A 5 8.45 -29.72 5.35
N PHE A 6 7.29 -30.05 4.80
CA PHE A 6 6.59 -29.21 3.84
C PHE A 6 5.64 -28.28 4.60
N GLU A 7 5.75 -26.99 4.35
CA GLU A 7 4.90 -25.96 4.97
C GLU A 7 4.31 -25.07 3.87
N GLN A 8 3.05 -24.65 4.06
CA GLN A 8 2.39 -23.64 3.25
C GLN A 8 2.28 -22.36 4.06
N ILE A 9 2.51 -21.21 3.42
CA ILE A 9 2.36 -19.89 4.03
C ILE A 9 1.33 -19.08 3.28
N SER A 10 0.64 -18.17 3.98
CA SER A 10 -0.28 -17.23 3.34
C SER A 10 0.50 -16.18 2.54
N PRO A 11 -0.13 -15.50 1.57
CA PRO A 11 0.47 -14.35 0.90
C PRO A 11 0.90 -13.25 1.89
N ALA A 12 0.11 -13.03 2.95
CA ALA A 12 0.43 -12.09 4.02
C ALA A 12 1.73 -12.45 4.74
N ASP A 13 1.88 -13.72 5.13
CA ASP A 13 3.09 -14.21 5.77
C ASP A 13 4.29 -14.14 4.84
N PHE A 14 4.10 -14.41 3.54
CA PHE A 14 5.16 -14.31 2.53
C PHE A 14 5.72 -12.89 2.46
N PHE A 15 4.87 -11.87 2.30
CA PHE A 15 5.33 -10.48 2.22
C PHE A 15 5.85 -9.95 3.56
N TYR A 16 5.29 -10.41 4.68
CA TYR A 16 5.79 -10.06 6.02
C TYR A 16 7.22 -10.56 6.24
N ARG A 17 7.52 -11.80 5.81
CA ARG A 17 8.87 -12.38 5.88
C ARG A 17 9.83 -11.78 4.85
N ASN A 18 9.32 -11.30 3.71
CA ASN A 18 10.11 -10.80 2.59
C ASN A 18 9.75 -9.35 2.23
N ARG A 19 9.85 -8.44 3.20
CA ARG A 19 9.45 -7.02 3.07
C ARG A 19 10.14 -6.29 1.92
N ASP A 20 11.37 -6.70 1.60
CA ASP A 20 12.17 -6.13 0.50
C ASP A 20 11.52 -6.31 -0.86
N ILE A 21 10.80 -7.43 -1.08
CA ILE A 21 10.10 -7.73 -2.34
C ILE A 21 9.00 -6.70 -2.59
N ALA A 22 8.33 -6.25 -1.53
CA ALA A 22 7.31 -5.21 -1.59
C ALA A 22 7.91 -3.78 -1.50
N GLY A 23 9.24 -3.63 -1.51
CA GLY A 23 9.90 -2.33 -1.47
C GLY A 23 10.08 -1.73 -0.05
N PHE A 24 9.74 -2.46 1.01
CA PHE A 24 9.79 -2.01 2.40
C PHE A 24 11.11 -2.39 3.11
N SER A 25 12.24 -2.07 2.48
CA SER A 25 13.57 -2.51 2.94
C SER A 25 14.24 -1.60 3.96
N ASN A 26 13.99 -0.30 3.89
CA ASN A 26 14.50 0.69 4.84
C ASN A 26 13.48 1.82 5.02
N PRO A 27 13.57 2.65 6.09
CA PRO A 27 12.57 3.66 6.40
C PRO A 27 12.33 4.66 5.27
N SER A 28 13.40 5.17 4.63
CA SER A 28 13.28 6.16 3.55
C SER A 28 12.60 5.58 2.31
N ARG A 29 12.97 4.37 1.91
CA ARG A 29 12.34 3.68 0.79
C ARG A 29 10.90 3.31 1.11
N SER A 30 10.63 2.85 2.33
CA SER A 30 9.28 2.52 2.80
C SER A 30 8.36 3.73 2.72
N LEU A 31 8.83 4.90 3.16
CA LEU A 31 8.08 6.15 3.07
C LEU A 31 7.80 6.53 1.61
N TYR A 32 8.81 6.49 0.74
CA TYR A 32 8.63 6.74 -0.70
C TYR A 32 7.62 5.77 -1.32
N MET A 33 7.71 4.48 -0.98
CA MET A 33 6.79 3.46 -1.50
C MET A 33 5.36 3.69 -1.03
N SER A 34 5.15 3.99 0.26
CA SER A 34 3.82 4.32 0.77
C SER A 34 3.19 5.53 0.06
N VAL A 35 3.97 6.59 -0.20
CA VAL A 35 3.48 7.75 -0.95
C VAL A 35 3.15 7.36 -2.39
N ARG A 36 4.07 6.68 -3.09
CA ARG A 36 3.87 6.27 -4.49
C ARG A 36 2.62 5.42 -4.67
N GLU A 37 2.47 4.36 -3.88
CA GLU A 37 1.35 3.41 -4.01
C GLU A 37 0.00 4.11 -3.77
N LEU A 38 -0.10 4.99 -2.77
CA LEU A 38 -1.34 5.74 -2.51
C LEU A 38 -1.65 6.72 -3.64
N VAL A 39 -0.66 7.45 -4.15
CA VAL A 39 -0.85 8.40 -5.26
C VAL A 39 -1.22 7.67 -6.55
N GLU A 40 -0.58 6.55 -6.87
CA GLU A 40 -0.92 5.74 -8.05
C GLU A 40 -2.36 5.22 -7.96
N ASN A 41 -2.80 4.78 -6.79
CA ASN A 41 -4.19 4.37 -6.56
C ASN A 41 -5.19 5.54 -6.69
N SER A 42 -4.88 6.71 -6.15
CA SER A 42 -5.72 7.90 -6.31
C SER A 42 -5.84 8.35 -7.78
N LEU A 43 -4.73 8.30 -8.54
CA LEU A 43 -4.74 8.62 -9.97
C LEU A 43 -5.57 7.62 -10.77
N ASP A 44 -5.41 6.32 -10.49
CA ASP A 44 -6.17 5.27 -11.17
C ASP A 44 -7.67 5.39 -10.85
N ALA A 45 -8.03 5.73 -9.60
CA ALA A 45 -9.42 5.97 -9.21
C ALA A 45 -10.05 7.16 -9.98
N CYS A 46 -9.30 8.24 -10.16
CA CYS A 46 -9.75 9.38 -10.96
C CYS A 46 -9.87 9.02 -12.45
N GLU A 47 -8.89 8.29 -12.99
CA GLU A 47 -8.87 7.89 -14.40
C GLU A 47 -10.03 6.97 -14.76
N VAL A 48 -10.39 6.03 -13.89
CA VAL A 48 -11.57 5.17 -14.07
C VAL A 48 -12.85 6.00 -14.18
N GLY A 49 -13.01 7.01 -13.32
CA GLY A 49 -14.15 7.92 -13.33
C GLY A 49 -14.10 9.02 -14.41
N ARG A 50 -12.99 9.13 -15.16
CA ARG A 50 -12.70 10.28 -16.05
C ARG A 50 -12.80 11.62 -15.32
N ILE A 51 -12.39 11.65 -14.06
CA ILE A 51 -12.39 12.82 -13.19
C ILE A 51 -11.02 13.49 -13.29
N LEU A 52 -10.99 14.82 -13.40
CA LEU A 52 -9.73 15.56 -13.31
C LEU A 52 -9.16 15.40 -11.89
N PRO A 53 -7.97 14.82 -11.70
CA PRO A 53 -7.47 14.49 -10.38
C PRO A 53 -7.17 15.74 -9.55
N ASN A 54 -7.68 15.77 -8.33
CA ASN A 54 -7.28 16.68 -7.26
C ASN A 54 -6.85 15.84 -6.06
N ILE A 55 -5.53 15.74 -5.85
CA ILE A 55 -4.92 14.86 -4.84
C ILE A 55 -4.20 15.74 -3.82
N TRP A 56 -4.60 15.61 -2.55
CA TRP A 56 -3.97 16.25 -1.41
C TRP A 56 -3.13 15.23 -0.65
N ILE A 57 -1.87 15.59 -0.38
CA ILE A 57 -0.92 14.74 0.33
C ILE A 57 -0.41 15.53 1.54
N GLU A 58 -0.54 14.94 2.72
CA GLU A 58 -0.01 15.48 3.96
C GLU A 58 0.88 14.43 4.63
N LEU A 59 2.08 14.84 5.03
CA LEU A 59 3.01 14.02 5.78
C LEU A 59 3.38 14.72 7.08
N THR A 60 2.94 14.15 8.20
CA THR A 60 3.09 14.74 9.53
C THR A 60 3.90 13.79 10.41
N GLN A 61 5.03 14.25 10.95
CA GLN A 61 5.77 13.49 11.95
C GLN A 61 4.97 13.46 13.26
N VAL A 62 4.70 12.26 13.80
CA VAL A 62 3.82 12.08 14.98
C VAL A 62 4.58 11.69 16.24
N GLU A 63 5.73 11.04 16.11
CA GLU A 63 6.60 10.69 17.25
C GLU A 63 8.06 10.96 16.90
N GLU A 64 8.77 11.52 17.88
CA GLU A 64 10.23 11.65 17.90
C GLU A 64 10.70 10.84 19.10
N ASP A 65 10.84 9.53 18.93
CA ASP A 65 11.43 8.69 19.98
C ASP A 65 12.93 8.99 20.02
N SER A 66 13.35 9.91 20.88
CA SER A 66 14.74 10.39 20.95
C SER A 66 15.78 9.32 21.28
N GLU A 67 15.35 8.13 21.71
CA GLU A 67 16.23 6.97 22.00
C GLU A 67 16.37 6.00 20.81
N LYS A 68 15.54 6.13 19.76
CA LYS A 68 15.61 5.30 18.55
C LYS A 68 15.74 6.19 17.33
N ASP A 69 16.61 5.84 16.39
CA ASP A 69 16.74 6.54 15.10
C ASP A 69 15.56 6.23 14.14
N VAL A 70 14.34 6.11 14.70
CA VAL A 70 13.12 5.71 14.02
C VAL A 70 12.11 6.86 14.16
N ARG A 71 11.86 7.55 13.05
CA ARG A 71 10.84 8.60 12.96
C ARG A 71 9.53 8.00 12.48
N ILE A 72 8.45 8.29 13.19
CA ILE A 72 7.12 7.83 12.80
C ILE A 72 6.38 8.98 12.11
N TYR A 73 5.86 8.69 10.92
CA TYR A 73 5.09 9.63 10.12
C TYR A 73 3.66 9.13 9.94
N ARG A 74 2.71 10.06 10.01
CA ARG A 74 1.35 9.91 9.52
C ARG A 74 1.29 10.45 8.09
N LEU A 75 0.97 9.58 7.14
CA LEU A 75 0.72 9.92 5.76
C LEU A 75 -0.79 9.95 5.51
N LEU A 76 -1.30 11.07 5.04
CA LEU A 76 -2.68 11.24 4.58
C LEU A 76 -2.67 11.54 3.10
N VAL A 77 -3.44 10.77 2.33
CA VAL A 77 -3.71 11.02 0.91
C VAL A 77 -5.22 11.12 0.74
N LYS A 78 -5.68 12.20 0.11
CA LYS A 78 -7.08 12.44 -0.19
C LYS A 78 -7.22 12.73 -1.68
N ASP A 79 -8.17 12.09 -2.33
CA ASP A 79 -8.49 12.32 -3.73
C ASP A 79 -9.99 12.58 -3.95
N ASN A 80 -10.33 12.95 -5.18
CA ASN A 80 -11.69 13.12 -5.68
C ASN A 80 -12.07 12.01 -6.67
N GLY A 81 -11.46 10.83 -6.58
CA GLY A 81 -11.74 9.69 -7.44
C GLY A 81 -13.10 9.05 -7.16
N ILE A 82 -13.33 7.88 -7.75
CA ILE A 82 -14.60 7.15 -7.63
C ILE A 82 -14.88 6.60 -6.22
N GLY A 83 -13.89 6.63 -5.32
CA GLY A 83 -13.97 6.01 -4.00
C GLY A 83 -13.92 4.48 -4.03
N VAL A 84 -14.24 3.87 -2.89
CA VAL A 84 -14.36 2.42 -2.71
C VAL A 84 -15.71 2.17 -2.04
N GLU A 85 -16.50 1.24 -2.56
CA GLU A 85 -17.78 0.87 -1.95
C GLU A 85 -17.56 0.29 -0.54
N ASP A 86 -18.42 0.67 0.41
CA ASP A 86 -18.28 0.36 1.84
C ASP A 86 -18.07 -1.14 2.12
N GLU A 87 -18.76 -2.00 1.37
CA GLU A 87 -18.68 -3.47 1.48
C GLU A 87 -17.30 -4.01 1.09
N HIS A 88 -16.56 -3.29 0.25
CA HIS A 88 -15.26 -3.68 -0.27
C HIS A 88 -14.08 -3.11 0.52
N ILE A 89 -14.29 -2.06 1.34
CA ILE A 89 -13.21 -1.39 2.10
C ILE A 89 -12.36 -2.39 2.92
N PRO A 90 -12.94 -3.29 3.75
CA PRO A 90 -12.13 -4.19 4.56
C PRO A 90 -11.24 -5.12 3.73
N LYS A 91 -11.73 -5.58 2.58
CA LYS A 91 -11.00 -6.49 1.70
C LYS A 91 -9.94 -5.75 0.89
N ALA A 92 -10.27 -4.57 0.38
CA ALA A 92 -9.37 -3.71 -0.40
C ALA A 92 -8.08 -3.34 0.34
N PHE A 93 -8.18 -3.07 1.64
CA PHE A 93 -7.02 -2.68 2.45
C PHE A 93 -6.44 -3.81 3.32
N GLY A 94 -7.23 -4.84 3.63
CA GLY A 94 -6.85 -5.92 4.55
C GLY A 94 -6.46 -7.24 3.90
N THR A 95 -6.68 -7.42 2.59
CA THR A 95 -6.39 -8.68 1.88
C THR A 95 -5.35 -8.47 0.79
N ILE A 96 -4.22 -9.19 0.89
CA ILE A 96 -3.19 -9.16 -0.15
C ILE A 96 -3.73 -9.82 -1.42
N LEU A 97 -3.44 -9.22 -2.58
CA LEU A 97 -3.93 -9.65 -3.91
C LEU A 97 -5.47 -9.60 -4.03
N TYR A 98 -6.07 -8.55 -3.47
CA TYR A 98 -7.48 -8.20 -3.69
C TYR A 98 -7.57 -6.83 -4.36
N GLY A 99 -8.30 -6.73 -5.46
CA GLY A 99 -8.42 -5.49 -6.21
C GLY A 99 -9.26 -5.62 -7.47
N SER A 100 -9.63 -4.48 -8.04
CA SER A 100 -10.44 -4.37 -9.26
C SER A 100 -9.60 -4.31 -10.54
N LYS A 101 -8.26 -4.32 -10.44
CA LYS A 101 -7.32 -4.06 -11.55
C LYS A 101 -6.83 -5.32 -12.30
N TYR A 102 -7.43 -6.49 -12.08
CA TYR A 102 -7.04 -7.73 -12.78
C TYR A 102 -7.56 -7.86 -14.23
N GLY A 103 -8.28 -6.87 -14.74
CA GLY A 103 -8.79 -6.85 -16.10
C GLY A 103 -7.74 -6.45 -17.15
N PHE A 104 -8.07 -6.60 -18.44
CA PHE A 104 -7.24 -6.15 -19.56
C PHE A 104 -7.36 -4.64 -19.79
N LYS A 105 -6.92 -3.84 -18.81
CA LYS A 105 -6.84 -2.38 -18.89
C LYS A 105 -5.51 -1.95 -18.30
N GLN A 106 -4.82 -1.02 -18.96
CA GLN A 106 -3.59 -0.45 -18.42
C GLN A 106 -3.92 0.39 -17.17
N SER A 107 -3.24 0.09 -16.06
CA SER A 107 -3.24 0.85 -14.81
C SER A 107 -1.80 1.04 -14.32
N ARG A 108 -1.60 1.92 -13.33
CA ARG A 108 -0.27 2.17 -12.74
C ARG A 108 0.14 1.04 -11.80
N GLY A 109 -0.82 0.56 -11.01
CA GLY A 109 -0.69 -0.62 -10.16
C GLY A 109 -1.13 -1.90 -10.86
#